data_AF-A0A1W9Q637-F1
#
_entry.id   AF-A0A1W9Q637-F1
#
_cell.length_a   1.000
_cell.length_b   1.000
_cell.length_c   1.000
_cell.angle_alpha   90.00
_cell.angle_beta   90.00
_cell.angle_gamma   90.00
#
_symmetry.space_group_name_H-M   'P 1'
#
loop_
_entity.id
_entity.type
_entity.pdbx_description
1 polymer ?
#
loop_
_entity_poly.entity_id
_entity_poly.type
_entity_poly.pdbx_seq_one_letter_code
_entity_poly.pdbx_strand_id
1 'polypeptide(L)'
;MPDMSPNTRFMATGIGSVPFQDIEGTCRDICRLTPSMPFWPQFVQRSYWEDMIIQYSEGLPLLTVNTGQRSLSVLHSADREAELVAFYERFLSDEIDSFSLSREVAPGLYTLIDSVKQAGEACGPYIKGQTVGPVTFAAGVKGPDGKPILHDPELSEAMTKGLAIKALWQATMLAASGKKPVIFLDEPYLSGFGSAFSPIQRHEVIDMLQTVIHYLKEHCDALIGIHCCGNTDWSMVLETGVDIVNFDAVEFMDHFLLYKESVL
;
A
#
# COMPACT_ATOMS: atom_id res chain seq x y z
N MET A 1 -5.96 -36.30 -17.34
CA MET A 1 -5.96 -36.78 -15.95
C MET A 1 -6.83 -35.79 -15.17
N PRO A 2 -7.83 -36.24 -14.41
CA PRO A 2 -8.62 -35.34 -13.58
C PRO A 2 -7.76 -34.81 -12.44
N ASP A 3 -8.02 -33.55 -12.13
CA ASP A 3 -7.44 -32.68 -11.12
C ASP A 3 -7.16 -33.39 -9.77
N MET A 4 -5.89 -33.38 -9.36
CA MET A 4 -5.40 -33.82 -8.05
C MET A 4 -4.87 -32.62 -7.26
N SER A 5 -5.49 -31.45 -7.37
CA SER A 5 -5.32 -30.40 -6.37
C SER A 5 -6.34 -30.61 -5.24
N PRO A 6 -5.91 -30.62 -3.97
CA PRO A 6 -6.87 -30.63 -2.87
C PRO A 6 -7.74 -29.38 -3.00
N ASN A 7 -9.04 -29.53 -2.73
CA ASN A 7 -10.07 -28.49 -2.75
C ASN A 7 -9.86 -27.49 -1.60
N THR A 8 -8.67 -26.92 -1.53
CA THR A 8 -8.29 -25.92 -0.56
C THR A 8 -8.65 -24.56 -1.13
N ARG A 9 -9.35 -23.74 -0.35
CA ARG A 9 -9.72 -22.35 -0.69
C ARG A 9 -8.50 -21.41 -0.60
N PHE A 10 -7.39 -21.79 -1.22
CA PHE A 10 -6.15 -20.99 -1.24
C PHE A 10 -5.96 -20.36 -2.60
N MET A 11 -5.46 -19.12 -2.59
CA MET A 11 -5.13 -18.35 -3.78
C MET A 11 -3.70 -17.86 -3.66
N ALA A 12 -2.89 -18.08 -4.68
CA ALA A 12 -1.50 -17.63 -4.70
C ALA A 12 -1.41 -16.18 -5.20
N THR A 13 -0.59 -15.37 -4.51
CA THR A 13 -0.22 -14.01 -4.91
C THR A 13 1.15 -13.65 -4.31
N GLY A 14 1.67 -12.46 -4.60
CA GLY A 14 2.92 -11.93 -4.04
C GLY A 14 2.73 -10.69 -3.17
N ILE A 15 3.70 -10.43 -2.28
CA ILE A 15 3.72 -9.25 -1.40
C ILE A 15 3.83 -7.95 -2.22
N GLY A 16 4.67 -7.93 -3.25
CA GLY A 16 4.80 -6.79 -4.17
C GLY A 16 6.25 -6.51 -4.53
N SER A 17 7.15 -6.45 -3.54
CA SER A 17 8.57 -6.23 -3.77
C SER A 17 9.23 -7.42 -4.47
N VAL A 18 10.01 -7.13 -5.51
CA VAL A 18 10.76 -8.14 -6.28
C VAL A 18 12.22 -7.73 -6.47
N PRO A 19 13.17 -8.68 -6.43
CA PRO A 19 14.59 -8.39 -6.60
C PRO A 19 15.03 -8.29 -8.08
N PHE A 20 14.10 -8.43 -9.01
CA PHE A 20 14.38 -8.53 -10.44
C PHE A 20 14.54 -7.14 -11.09
N GLN A 21 14.95 -7.12 -12.36
CA GLN A 21 15.07 -5.89 -13.17
C GLN A 21 14.33 -5.98 -14.52
N ASP A 22 14.07 -7.19 -15.02
CA ASP A 22 13.30 -7.42 -16.26
C ASP A 22 11.81 -7.27 -15.97
N ILE A 23 11.25 -6.12 -16.36
CA ILE A 23 9.86 -5.76 -16.10
C ILE A 23 8.90 -6.67 -16.88
N GLU A 24 9.11 -6.84 -18.19
CA GLU A 24 8.22 -7.60 -19.04
C GLU A 24 8.26 -9.09 -18.69
N GLY A 25 9.46 -9.64 -18.46
CA GLY A 25 9.61 -11.03 -18.05
C GLY A 25 8.95 -11.32 -16.72
N THR A 26 9.14 -10.43 -15.73
CA THR A 26 8.54 -10.58 -14.41
C THR A 26 7.02 -10.50 -14.48
N CYS A 27 6.43 -9.52 -15.18
CA CYS A 27 4.97 -9.42 -15.31
C CYS A 27 4.37 -10.64 -16.03
N ARG A 28 5.04 -11.16 -17.06
CA ARG A 28 4.62 -12.39 -17.75
C ARG A 28 4.63 -13.60 -16.81
N ASP A 29 5.68 -13.75 -16.00
CA ASP A 29 5.76 -14.84 -15.02
C ASP A 29 4.73 -14.70 -13.91
N ILE A 30 4.43 -13.48 -13.44
CA ILE A 30 3.36 -13.22 -12.47
C ILE A 30 2.00 -13.66 -13.02
N CYS A 31 1.65 -13.27 -14.24
CA CYS A 31 0.41 -13.73 -14.89
C CYS A 31 0.34 -15.25 -15.02
N ARG A 32 1.48 -15.92 -15.26
CA ARG A 32 1.55 -17.37 -15.40
C ARG A 32 1.49 -18.13 -14.07
N LEU A 33 2.17 -17.61 -13.04
CA LEU A 33 2.39 -18.31 -11.76
C LEU A 33 1.28 -17.99 -10.74
N THR A 34 0.70 -16.80 -10.80
CA THR A 34 -0.39 -16.36 -9.92
C THR A 34 -1.60 -15.90 -10.74
N PRO A 35 -2.16 -16.73 -11.63
CA PRO A 35 -3.20 -16.30 -12.58
C PRO A 35 -4.48 -15.85 -11.89
N SER A 36 -4.81 -16.38 -10.70
CA SER A 36 -6.04 -16.02 -9.98
C SER A 36 -6.02 -14.61 -9.36
N MET A 37 -4.82 -14.14 -8.98
CA MET A 37 -4.59 -12.81 -8.40
C MET A 37 -3.15 -12.34 -8.72
N PRO A 38 -2.87 -12.00 -10.00
CA PRO A 38 -1.61 -11.36 -10.37
C PRO A 38 -1.42 -10.08 -9.55
N PHE A 39 -0.18 -9.79 -9.16
CA PHE A 39 0.14 -8.68 -8.27
C PHE A 39 1.10 -7.70 -8.95
N TRP A 40 0.96 -6.41 -8.67
CA TRP A 40 1.89 -5.38 -9.12
C TRP A 40 3.30 -5.61 -8.55
N PRO A 41 4.33 -5.87 -9.39
CA PRO A 41 5.70 -5.95 -8.92
C PRO A 41 6.34 -4.56 -8.74
N GLN A 42 7.01 -4.35 -7.60
CA GLN A 42 7.86 -3.20 -7.31
C GLN A 42 9.33 -3.64 -7.36
N PHE A 43 10.08 -3.18 -8.36
CA PHE A 43 11.46 -3.57 -8.65
C PHE A 43 12.45 -2.75 -7.81
N VAL A 44 12.49 -3.02 -6.50
CA VAL A 44 13.25 -2.23 -5.50
C VAL A 44 14.75 -2.08 -5.81
N GLN A 45 15.34 -3.01 -6.59
CA GLN A 45 16.74 -2.96 -7.02
C GLN A 45 16.97 -2.16 -8.31
N ARG A 46 15.91 -1.83 -9.07
CA ARG A 46 15.98 -1.14 -10.36
C ARG A 46 16.11 0.37 -10.21
N SER A 47 15.34 0.96 -9.29
CA SER A 47 15.29 2.41 -9.09
C SER A 47 14.99 2.77 -7.63
N TYR A 48 15.43 3.96 -7.19
CA TYR A 48 14.98 4.52 -5.91
C TYR A 48 13.51 4.93 -5.93
N TRP A 49 12.95 5.17 -7.12
CA TRP A 49 11.53 5.43 -7.30
C TRP A 49 10.63 4.25 -6.93
N GLU A 50 11.19 3.04 -6.83
CA GLU A 50 10.45 1.84 -6.45
C GLU A 50 10.68 1.44 -4.99
N ASP A 51 11.28 2.33 -4.22
CA ASP A 51 11.31 2.22 -2.76
C ASP A 51 9.89 2.33 -2.19
N MET A 52 9.58 1.54 -1.16
CA MET A 52 8.25 1.46 -0.55
C MET A 52 7.72 2.82 -0.11
N ILE A 53 8.55 3.76 0.33
CA ILE A 53 8.09 5.07 0.78
C ILE A 53 8.15 6.08 -0.38
N ILE A 54 9.27 6.12 -1.11
CA ILE A 54 9.48 7.12 -2.18
C ILE A 54 8.46 6.96 -3.30
N GLN A 55 8.09 5.73 -3.65
CA GLN A 55 7.22 5.46 -4.80
C GLN A 55 5.88 6.18 -4.71
N TYR A 56 5.38 6.43 -3.49
CA TYR A 56 4.08 7.07 -3.28
C TYR A 56 4.17 8.59 -3.10
N SER A 57 5.33 9.22 -3.33
CA SER A 57 5.50 10.67 -3.09
C SER A 57 4.89 11.58 -4.16
N GLU A 58 4.70 11.10 -5.40
CA GLU A 58 4.15 11.93 -6.48
C GLU A 58 2.74 12.45 -6.12
N GLY A 59 2.49 13.75 -6.32
CA GLY A 59 1.21 14.39 -6.02
C GLY A 59 0.94 14.68 -4.53
N LEU A 60 1.81 14.22 -3.61
CA LEU A 60 1.74 14.55 -2.19
C LEU A 60 2.43 15.89 -1.89
N PRO A 61 1.92 16.69 -0.95
CA PRO A 61 2.42 18.04 -0.70
C PRO A 61 3.78 18.03 0.02
N LEU A 62 4.60 19.04 -0.20
CA LEU A 62 5.78 19.34 0.63
C LEU A 62 6.88 18.26 0.70
N LEU A 63 6.82 17.19 -0.11
CA LEU A 63 7.82 16.12 -0.09
C LEU A 63 9.01 16.42 -1.01
N THR A 64 10.20 16.04 -0.56
CA THR A 64 11.41 16.02 -1.38
C THR A 64 12.15 14.70 -1.24
N VAL A 65 12.73 14.24 -2.35
CA VAL A 65 13.45 12.97 -2.43
C VAL A 65 14.93 13.20 -2.18
N ASN A 66 15.46 12.57 -1.12
CA ASN A 66 16.88 12.56 -0.82
C ASN A 66 17.53 11.37 -1.50
N THR A 67 17.93 11.51 -2.77
CA THR A 67 18.48 10.41 -3.59
C THR A 67 19.68 9.73 -2.96
N GLY A 68 20.58 10.48 -2.30
CA GLY A 68 21.76 9.94 -1.62
C GLY A 68 21.45 9.09 -0.38
N GLN A 69 20.30 9.32 0.27
CA GLN A 69 19.88 8.59 1.47
C GLN A 69 18.74 7.59 1.18
N ARG A 70 18.20 7.58 -0.04
CA ARG A 70 16.98 6.84 -0.42
C ARG A 70 15.86 7.05 0.60
N SER A 71 15.54 8.30 0.86
CA SER A 71 14.52 8.69 1.83
C SER A 71 13.71 9.89 1.35
N LEU A 72 12.58 10.11 2.01
CA LEU A 72 11.77 11.32 1.86
C LEU A 72 11.96 12.24 3.07
N SER A 73 11.90 13.53 2.82
CA SER A 73 11.78 14.54 3.87
C SER A 73 10.79 15.62 3.47
N VAL A 74 10.28 16.34 4.46
CA VAL A 74 9.44 17.51 4.25
C VAL A 74 10.32 18.72 3.96
N LEU A 75 9.96 19.47 2.93
CA LEU A 75 10.59 20.74 2.61
C LEU A 75 10.35 21.75 3.72
N HIS A 76 11.41 22.44 4.13
CA HIS A 76 11.25 23.64 4.92
C HIS A 76 10.72 24.74 4.01
N SER A 77 9.39 24.89 3.95
CA SER A 77 8.70 25.86 3.10
C SER A 77 8.09 26.97 3.95
N ALA A 78 8.28 28.22 3.53
CA ALA A 78 7.55 29.36 4.08
C ALA A 78 6.05 29.30 3.72
N ASP A 79 5.69 28.49 2.72
CA ASP A 79 4.34 28.38 2.15
C ASP A 79 3.64 27.05 2.50
N ARG A 80 4.03 26.41 3.63
CA ARG A 80 3.41 25.14 4.09
C ARG A 80 1.88 25.18 4.04
N GLU A 81 1.29 26.26 4.52
CA GLU A 81 -0.16 26.44 4.53
C GLU A 81 -0.75 26.45 3.11
N ALA A 82 -0.15 27.20 2.18
CA ALA A 82 -0.63 27.28 0.80
C ALA A 82 -0.54 25.94 0.08
N GLU A 83 0.54 25.19 0.27
CA GLU A 83 0.70 23.83 -0.30
C GLU A 83 -0.33 22.84 0.25
N LEU A 84 -0.62 22.91 1.56
CA LEU A 84 -1.66 22.09 2.18
C LEU A 84 -3.05 22.47 1.68
N VAL A 85 -3.36 23.76 1.55
CA VAL A 85 -4.63 24.24 0.97
C VAL A 85 -4.79 23.72 -0.46
N ALA A 86 -3.78 23.88 -1.30
CA ALA A 86 -3.82 23.39 -2.68
C ALA A 86 -3.97 21.86 -2.74
N PHE A 87 -3.35 21.12 -1.82
CA PHE A 87 -3.56 19.68 -1.69
C PHE A 87 -5.02 19.34 -1.32
N TYR A 88 -5.57 20.01 -0.31
CA TYR A 88 -6.94 19.76 0.15
C TYR A 88 -7.99 20.16 -0.89
N GLU A 89 -7.76 21.22 -1.67
CA GLU A 89 -8.63 21.59 -2.79
C GLU A 89 -8.70 20.48 -3.84
N ARG A 90 -7.55 19.90 -4.22
CA ARG A 90 -7.50 18.76 -5.17
C ARG A 90 -8.15 17.50 -4.58
N PHE A 91 -7.90 17.22 -3.30
CA PHE A 91 -8.50 16.07 -2.60
C PHE A 91 -10.03 16.19 -2.50
N LEU A 92 -10.54 17.35 -2.11
CA LEU A 92 -11.98 17.60 -1.94
C LEU A 92 -12.73 17.72 -3.27
N SER A 93 -12.02 17.98 -4.37
CA SER A 93 -12.58 18.06 -5.72
C SER A 93 -12.49 16.72 -6.47
N ASP A 94 -12.09 15.64 -5.80
CA ASP A 94 -11.90 14.30 -6.36
C ASP A 94 -11.02 14.29 -7.61
N GLU A 95 -9.97 15.11 -7.64
CA GLU A 95 -8.99 15.13 -8.73
C GLU A 95 -8.03 13.93 -8.63
N ILE A 96 -8.57 12.72 -8.76
CA ILE A 96 -7.86 11.44 -8.56
C ILE A 96 -6.57 11.36 -9.41
N ASP A 97 -6.61 11.84 -10.66
CA ASP A 97 -5.47 11.81 -11.58
C ASP A 97 -4.30 12.69 -11.12
N SER A 98 -4.56 13.74 -10.32
CA SER A 98 -3.53 14.58 -9.70
C SER A 98 -2.69 13.81 -8.66
N PHE A 99 -3.17 12.64 -8.23
CA PHE A 99 -2.49 11.72 -7.31
C PHE A 99 -1.99 10.44 -8.00
N SER A 100 -1.87 10.45 -9.33
CA SER A 100 -1.35 9.32 -10.08
C SER A 100 0.13 9.01 -9.78
N LEU A 101 0.54 7.79 -10.11
CA LEU A 101 1.95 7.43 -10.22
C LEU A 101 2.34 7.38 -11.69
N SER A 102 3.41 8.06 -12.06
CA SER A 102 3.87 8.08 -13.44
C SER A 102 4.42 6.72 -13.88
N ARG A 103 4.47 6.49 -15.19
CA ARG A 103 5.09 5.28 -15.77
C ARG A 103 6.58 5.17 -15.46
N GLU A 104 7.26 6.29 -15.18
CA GLU A 104 8.65 6.31 -14.75
C GLU A 104 8.80 5.72 -13.34
N VAL A 105 7.90 6.10 -12.42
CA VAL A 105 7.91 5.69 -11.02
C VAL A 105 7.35 4.28 -10.82
N ALA A 106 6.34 3.88 -11.59
CA ALA A 106 5.64 2.60 -11.43
C ALA A 106 5.50 1.78 -12.74
N PRO A 107 6.56 1.54 -13.53
CA PRO A 107 6.40 0.84 -14.82
C PRO A 107 5.87 -0.58 -14.68
N GLY A 108 6.19 -1.27 -13.58
CA GLY A 108 5.63 -2.59 -13.27
C GLY A 108 4.11 -2.61 -13.21
N LEU A 109 3.48 -1.54 -12.70
CA LEU A 109 2.03 -1.42 -12.59
C LEU A 109 1.41 -1.39 -13.98
N TYR A 110 1.92 -0.49 -14.83
CA TYR A 110 1.42 -0.34 -16.19
C TYR A 110 1.64 -1.60 -17.02
N THR A 111 2.85 -2.17 -17.00
CA THR A 111 3.17 -3.40 -17.75
C THR A 111 2.32 -4.58 -17.28
N LEU A 112 2.06 -4.70 -15.97
CA LEU A 112 1.17 -5.75 -15.46
C LEU A 112 -0.26 -5.57 -15.97
N ILE A 113 -0.82 -4.37 -15.88
CA ILE A 113 -2.20 -4.10 -16.34
C ILE A 113 -2.34 -4.46 -17.83
N ASP A 114 -1.37 -4.06 -18.66
CA ASP A 114 -1.35 -4.40 -20.08
C ASP A 114 -1.26 -5.92 -20.28
N SER A 115 -0.43 -6.61 -19.50
CA SER A 115 -0.29 -8.08 -19.55
C SER A 115 -1.57 -8.82 -19.14
N VAL A 116 -2.26 -8.35 -18.09
CA VAL A 116 -3.52 -8.94 -17.61
C VAL A 116 -4.64 -8.71 -18.63
N LYS A 117 -4.71 -7.53 -19.24
CA LYS A 117 -5.66 -7.25 -20.33
C LYS A 117 -5.44 -8.16 -21.53
N GLN A 118 -4.18 -8.36 -21.93
CA GLN A 118 -3.83 -9.26 -23.04
C GLN A 118 -4.16 -10.72 -22.72
N ALA A 119 -3.97 -11.14 -21.47
CA ALA A 119 -4.29 -12.51 -21.02
C ALA A 119 -5.81 -12.78 -20.96
N GLY A 120 -6.65 -11.74 -20.87
CA GLY A 120 -8.10 -11.87 -20.88
C GLY A 120 -8.59 -12.74 -19.72
N GLU A 121 -9.31 -13.81 -20.01
CA GLU A 121 -9.86 -14.75 -19.00
C GLU A 121 -8.80 -15.66 -18.36
N ALA A 122 -7.58 -15.73 -18.93
CA ALA A 122 -6.49 -16.53 -18.35
C ALA A 122 -5.93 -15.93 -17.05
N CYS A 123 -6.26 -14.67 -16.73
CA CYS A 123 -5.96 -14.03 -15.46
C CYS A 123 -7.25 -13.55 -14.78
N GLY A 124 -7.32 -13.60 -13.46
CA GLY A 124 -8.46 -13.20 -12.66
C GLY A 124 -9.05 -14.32 -11.81
N PRO A 125 -10.02 -14.00 -10.94
CA PRO A 125 -10.88 -12.82 -11.03
C PRO A 125 -10.33 -11.55 -10.38
N TYR A 126 -9.22 -11.63 -9.65
CA TYR A 126 -8.64 -10.49 -8.92
C TYR A 126 -7.37 -9.97 -9.59
N ILE A 127 -6.97 -8.76 -9.21
CA ILE A 127 -5.63 -8.20 -9.47
C ILE A 127 -5.21 -7.41 -8.23
N LYS A 128 -3.99 -7.68 -7.74
CA LYS A 128 -3.48 -7.09 -6.51
C LYS A 128 -2.61 -5.86 -6.80
N GLY A 129 -2.91 -4.79 -6.08
CA GLY A 129 -2.05 -3.64 -5.87
C GLY A 129 -1.68 -3.50 -4.41
N GLN A 130 -0.86 -2.50 -4.11
CA GLN A 130 -0.47 -2.17 -2.75
C GLN A 130 -0.09 -0.69 -2.64
N THR A 131 -0.17 -0.16 -1.43
CA THR A 131 0.44 1.09 -1.01
C THR A 131 1.20 0.86 0.27
N VAL A 132 2.21 1.70 0.54
CA VAL A 132 2.69 1.85 1.92
C VAL A 132 1.52 2.31 2.80
N GLY A 133 1.39 1.70 3.96
CA GLY A 133 0.40 2.07 4.94
C GLY A 133 0.70 3.44 5.57
N PRO A 134 -0.35 4.17 6.01
CA PRO A 134 -0.20 5.55 6.48
C PRO A 134 0.71 5.68 7.71
N VAL A 135 0.74 4.69 8.61
CA VAL A 135 1.58 4.76 9.82
C VAL A 135 3.05 4.60 9.45
N THR A 136 3.37 3.59 8.63
CA THR A 136 4.73 3.36 8.12
C THR A 136 5.22 4.55 7.32
N PHE A 137 4.38 5.13 6.46
CA PHE A 137 4.75 6.31 5.68
C PHE A 137 5.07 7.49 6.61
N ALA A 138 4.19 7.81 7.55
CA ALA A 138 4.38 8.92 8.47
C ALA A 138 5.58 8.71 9.42
N ALA A 139 5.88 7.47 9.78
CA ALA A 139 7.07 7.12 10.57
C ALA A 139 8.38 7.25 9.77
N GLY A 140 8.34 7.00 8.46
CA GLY A 140 9.53 6.98 7.61
C GLY A 140 9.89 8.31 6.95
N VAL A 141 8.94 9.25 6.82
CA VAL A 141 9.19 10.60 6.31
C VAL A 141 9.64 11.51 7.44
N LYS A 142 10.75 12.23 7.24
CA LYS A 142 11.30 13.17 8.24
C LYS A 142 10.82 14.60 8.01
N GLY A 143 10.35 15.26 9.06
CA GLY A 143 10.08 16.69 9.09
C GLY A 143 11.35 17.54 9.09
N PRO A 144 11.23 18.88 9.03
CA PRO A 144 12.37 19.80 9.02
C PRO A 144 13.23 19.75 10.29
N ASP A 145 12.67 19.30 11.41
CA ASP A 145 13.37 19.11 12.68
C ASP A 145 14.07 17.73 12.78
N GLY A 146 14.01 16.94 11.71
CA GLY A 146 14.60 15.60 11.61
C GLY A 146 13.78 14.49 12.27
N LYS A 147 12.62 14.81 12.87
CA LYS A 147 11.73 13.82 13.48
C LYS A 147 10.75 13.25 12.45
N PRO A 148 10.22 12.04 12.66
CA PRO A 148 9.13 11.52 11.83
C PRO A 148 7.93 12.46 11.79
N ILE A 149 7.29 12.58 10.62
CA ILE A 149 6.06 13.38 10.49
C ILE A 149 4.88 12.77 11.26
N LEU A 150 5.01 11.53 11.75
CA LEU A 150 4.09 10.90 12.70
C LEU A 150 3.78 11.79 13.92
N HIS A 151 4.70 12.70 14.27
CA HIS A 151 4.53 13.66 15.38
C HIS A 151 3.94 15.01 14.95
N ASP A 152 3.64 15.18 13.67
CA ASP A 152 3.05 16.38 13.08
C ASP A 152 1.62 16.02 12.62
N PRO A 153 0.57 16.38 13.39
CA PRO A 153 -0.79 15.97 13.10
C PRO A 153 -1.29 16.42 11.73
N GLU A 154 -0.96 17.64 11.31
CA GLU A 154 -1.40 18.18 10.02
C GLU A 154 -0.77 17.43 8.84
N LEU A 155 0.54 17.15 8.93
CA LEU A 155 1.23 16.39 7.87
C LEU A 155 0.80 14.93 7.89
N SER A 156 0.64 14.32 9.08
CA SER A 156 0.15 12.95 9.19
C SER A 156 -1.25 12.80 8.58
N GLU A 157 -2.15 13.75 8.82
CA GLU A 157 -3.48 13.77 8.22
C GLU A 157 -3.41 13.94 6.70
N ALA A 158 -2.65 14.93 6.22
CA ALA A 158 -2.51 15.20 4.79
C ALA A 158 -1.91 14.00 4.03
N MET A 159 -0.87 13.37 4.56
CA MET A 159 -0.28 12.17 3.95
C MET A 159 -1.24 10.98 3.99
N THR A 160 -1.97 10.79 5.09
CA THR A 160 -2.97 9.71 5.20
C THR A 160 -4.05 9.85 4.13
N LYS A 161 -4.63 11.05 3.99
CA LYS A 161 -5.63 11.35 2.94
C LYS A 161 -5.04 11.23 1.54
N GLY A 162 -3.79 11.69 1.35
CA GLY A 162 -3.07 11.58 0.10
C GLY A 162 -2.84 10.12 -0.34
N LEU A 163 -2.48 9.25 0.61
CA LEU A 163 -2.37 7.81 0.37
C LEU A 163 -3.73 7.17 0.07
N ALA A 164 -4.81 7.64 0.71
CA ALA A 164 -6.16 7.17 0.44
C ALA A 164 -6.60 7.45 -1.01
N ILE A 165 -6.47 8.68 -1.49
CA ILE A 165 -6.83 9.03 -2.88
C ILE A 165 -5.88 8.41 -3.91
N LYS A 166 -4.61 8.21 -3.56
CA LYS A 166 -3.65 7.48 -4.41
C LYS A 166 -3.98 5.99 -4.50
N ALA A 167 -4.41 5.37 -3.41
CA ALA A 167 -4.91 4.00 -3.42
C ALA A 167 -6.18 3.88 -4.26
N LEU A 168 -7.08 4.88 -4.23
CA LEU A 168 -8.27 4.93 -5.09
C LEU A 168 -7.90 5.05 -6.58
N TRP A 169 -6.92 5.91 -6.93
CA TRP A 169 -6.36 5.98 -8.28
C TRP A 169 -5.84 4.61 -8.73
N GLN A 170 -5.07 3.94 -7.87
CA GLN A 170 -4.51 2.62 -8.17
C GLN A 170 -5.61 1.57 -8.36
N ALA A 171 -6.61 1.53 -7.48
CA ALA A 171 -7.75 0.63 -7.60
C ALA A 171 -8.51 0.86 -8.92
N THR A 172 -8.68 2.11 -9.33
CA THR A 172 -9.32 2.48 -10.61
C THR A 172 -8.51 1.98 -11.81
N MET A 173 -7.18 2.19 -11.78
CA MET A 173 -6.25 1.68 -12.80
C MET A 173 -6.30 0.15 -12.93
N LEU A 174 -6.31 -0.54 -11.80
CA LEU A 174 -6.40 -1.99 -11.73
C LEU A 174 -7.76 -2.49 -12.23
N ALA A 175 -8.86 -1.85 -11.84
CA ALA A 175 -10.22 -2.20 -12.27
C ALA A 175 -10.38 -2.09 -13.79
N ALA A 176 -9.67 -1.16 -14.44
CA ALA A 176 -9.66 -1.02 -15.89
C ALA A 176 -9.14 -2.26 -16.64
N SER A 177 -8.51 -3.22 -15.96
CA SER A 177 -8.16 -4.54 -16.52
C SER A 177 -9.34 -5.53 -16.60
N GLY A 178 -10.52 -5.15 -16.07
CA GLY A 178 -11.69 -6.02 -15.97
C GLY A 178 -11.62 -7.02 -14.81
N LYS A 179 -10.68 -6.83 -13.87
CA LYS A 179 -10.49 -7.65 -12.67
C LYS A 179 -10.86 -6.86 -11.43
N LYS A 180 -11.28 -7.55 -10.37
CA LYS A 180 -11.59 -6.91 -9.09
C LYS A 180 -10.29 -6.50 -8.38
N PRO A 181 -10.08 -5.22 -8.04
CA PRO A 181 -8.89 -4.79 -7.33
C PRO A 181 -8.84 -5.37 -5.92
N VAL A 182 -7.63 -5.72 -5.49
CA VAL A 182 -7.28 -5.99 -4.09
C VAL A 182 -6.14 -5.06 -3.71
N ILE A 183 -6.35 -4.13 -2.79
CA ILE A 183 -5.33 -3.15 -2.39
C ILE A 183 -4.83 -3.49 -0.99
N PHE A 184 -3.53 -3.70 -0.86
CA PHE A 184 -2.88 -3.88 0.44
C PHE A 184 -2.29 -2.58 0.97
N LEU A 185 -2.42 -2.36 2.28
CA LEU A 185 -1.72 -1.34 3.05
C LEU A 185 -0.55 -2.03 3.77
N ASP A 186 0.67 -1.76 3.32
CA ASP A 186 1.87 -2.41 3.86
C ASP A 186 2.39 -1.62 5.07
N GLU A 187 2.34 -2.25 6.25
CA GLU A 187 2.59 -1.63 7.55
C GLU A 187 3.73 -2.31 8.35
N PRO A 188 4.97 -2.40 7.83
CA PRO A 188 6.09 -2.98 8.57
C PRO A 188 6.41 -2.23 9.87
N TYR A 189 6.09 -0.93 9.98
CA TYR A 189 6.31 -0.17 11.23
C TYR A 189 5.49 -0.73 12.40
N LEU A 190 4.31 -1.29 12.13
CA LEU A 190 3.44 -1.85 13.17
C LEU A 190 4.05 -3.08 13.86
N SER A 191 5.09 -3.71 13.29
CA SER A 191 5.84 -4.77 13.98
C SER A 191 6.54 -4.27 15.27
N GLY A 192 6.80 -2.96 15.36
CA GLY A 192 7.38 -2.32 16.56
C GLY A 192 6.34 -1.72 17.51
N PHE A 193 5.04 -1.82 17.18
CA PHE A 193 3.96 -1.24 17.98
C PHE A 193 3.92 -1.84 19.39
N GLY A 194 3.66 -1.01 20.39
CA GLY A 194 3.65 -1.41 21.81
C GLY A 194 5.03 -1.60 22.44
N SER A 195 6.12 -1.45 21.68
CA SER A 195 7.45 -1.35 22.27
C SER A 195 7.63 -0.03 23.03
N ALA A 196 8.57 0.02 23.98
CA ALA A 196 8.92 1.24 24.73
C ALA A 196 9.34 2.43 23.83
N PHE A 197 9.61 2.16 22.55
CA PHE A 197 10.06 3.14 21.56
C PHE A 197 8.98 3.49 20.53
N SER A 198 7.77 2.93 20.62
CA SER A 198 6.64 3.30 19.77
C SER A 198 5.88 4.48 20.39
N PRO A 199 5.95 5.69 19.81
CA PRO A 199 5.33 6.86 20.39
C PRO A 199 3.84 7.01 20.07
N ILE A 200 3.34 6.23 19.10
CA ILE A 200 1.96 6.30 18.63
C ILE A 200 1.02 5.45 19.48
N GLN A 201 -0.17 5.99 19.74
CA GLN A 201 -1.23 5.31 20.48
C GLN A 201 -2.07 4.40 19.58
N ARG A 202 -2.72 3.40 20.17
CA ARG A 202 -3.59 2.46 19.46
C ARG A 202 -4.68 3.16 18.62
N HIS A 203 -5.34 4.17 19.19
CA HIS A 203 -6.43 4.87 18.51
C HIS A 203 -5.92 5.65 17.29
N GLU A 204 -4.76 6.29 17.38
CA GLU A 204 -4.15 7.00 16.25
C GLU A 204 -3.84 6.06 15.08
N VAL A 205 -3.32 4.85 15.37
CA VAL A 205 -3.10 3.82 14.33
C VAL A 205 -4.42 3.41 13.67
N ILE A 206 -5.46 3.14 14.47
CA ILE A 206 -6.77 2.74 13.97
C ILE A 206 -7.37 3.84 13.09
N ASP A 207 -7.34 5.09 13.56
CA ASP A 207 -7.89 6.25 12.85
C ASP A 207 -7.20 6.47 11.49
N MET A 208 -5.87 6.37 11.45
CA MET A 208 -5.10 6.48 10.20
C MET A 208 -5.45 5.38 9.20
N LEU A 209 -5.51 4.12 9.65
CA LEU A 209 -5.86 2.99 8.79
C LEU A 209 -7.32 3.06 8.32
N GLN A 210 -8.25 3.36 9.23
CA GLN A 210 -9.68 3.52 8.93
C GLN A 210 -9.92 4.66 7.94
N THR A 211 -9.17 5.76 8.02
CA THR A 211 -9.26 6.85 7.03
C THR A 211 -9.04 6.33 5.60
N VAL A 212 -8.00 5.52 5.38
CA VAL A 212 -7.71 4.95 4.06
C VAL A 212 -8.75 3.87 3.69
N ILE A 213 -9.09 2.98 4.62
CA ILE A 213 -10.02 1.88 4.39
C ILE A 213 -11.42 2.39 4.04
N HIS A 214 -11.98 3.30 4.84
CA HIS A 214 -13.31 3.85 4.61
C HIS A 214 -13.37 4.64 3.31
N TYR A 215 -12.36 5.49 3.04
CA TYR A 215 -12.30 6.23 1.78
C TYR A 215 -12.33 5.29 0.57
N LEU A 216 -11.57 4.19 0.58
CA LEU A 216 -11.61 3.20 -0.50
C LEU A 216 -12.97 2.49 -0.61
N LYS A 217 -13.55 2.05 0.51
CA LYS A 217 -14.85 1.35 0.54
C LYS A 217 -16.01 2.23 0.08
N GLU A 218 -15.93 3.54 0.31
CA GLU A 218 -16.93 4.51 -0.12
C GLU A 218 -16.87 4.81 -1.62
N HIS A 219 -15.69 4.68 -2.24
CA HIS A 219 -15.46 5.16 -3.62
C HIS A 219 -15.25 4.05 -4.66
N CYS A 220 -14.96 2.80 -4.27
CA CYS A 220 -14.76 1.70 -5.21
C CYS A 220 -15.11 0.31 -4.66
N ASP A 221 -15.40 -0.65 -5.56
CA ASP A 221 -15.56 -2.07 -5.20
C ASP A 221 -14.20 -2.79 -5.21
N ALA A 222 -13.41 -2.56 -4.17
CA ALA A 222 -12.13 -3.23 -3.94
C ALA A 222 -12.15 -4.04 -2.63
N LEU A 223 -11.35 -5.11 -2.56
CA LEU A 223 -11.01 -5.72 -1.28
C LEU A 223 -9.78 -5.02 -0.71
N ILE A 224 -9.80 -4.75 0.58
CA ILE A 224 -8.71 -4.03 1.25
C ILE A 224 -8.02 -4.97 2.22
N GLY A 225 -6.70 -5.07 2.07
CA GLY A 225 -5.84 -5.86 2.93
C GLY A 225 -4.89 -5.00 3.75
N ILE A 226 -4.45 -5.51 4.89
CA ILE A 226 -3.29 -4.98 5.62
C ILE A 226 -2.23 -6.06 5.66
N HIS A 227 -1.00 -5.68 5.35
CA HIS A 227 0.17 -6.55 5.50
C HIS A 227 1.08 -6.04 6.61
N CYS A 228 1.53 -6.93 7.49
CA CYS A 228 2.60 -6.66 8.43
C CYS A 228 3.54 -7.87 8.50
N CYS A 229 4.84 -7.65 8.31
CA CYS A 229 5.84 -8.72 8.24
C CYS A 229 6.10 -9.39 9.59
N GLY A 230 5.99 -8.66 10.70
CA GLY A 230 6.28 -9.14 12.05
C GLY A 230 5.04 -9.26 12.92
N ASN A 231 5.25 -9.64 14.19
CA ASN A 231 4.17 -9.63 15.17
C ASN A 231 3.71 -8.20 15.48
N THR A 232 2.41 -7.99 15.61
CA THR A 232 1.81 -6.73 16.03
C THR A 232 0.58 -7.01 16.91
N ASP A 233 -0.10 -5.96 17.35
CA ASP A 233 -1.41 -6.11 17.98
C ASP A 233 -2.47 -6.38 16.91
N TRP A 234 -2.73 -7.66 16.63
CA TRP A 234 -3.70 -8.04 15.60
C TRP A 234 -5.14 -7.63 15.92
N SER A 235 -5.49 -7.47 17.20
CA SER A 235 -6.82 -6.95 17.56
C SER A 235 -7.01 -5.52 17.07
N MET A 236 -5.96 -4.70 17.12
CA MET A 236 -5.98 -3.33 16.59
C MET A 236 -6.15 -3.34 15.07
N VAL A 237 -5.46 -4.23 14.36
CA VAL A 237 -5.61 -4.38 12.90
C VAL A 237 -7.03 -4.83 12.53
N LEU A 238 -7.59 -5.81 13.25
CA LEU A 238 -8.94 -6.32 12.99
C LEU A 238 -10.03 -5.27 13.27
N GLU A 239 -9.84 -4.42 14.28
CA GLU A 239 -10.74 -3.32 14.62
C GLU A 239 -10.85 -2.25 13.51
N THR A 240 -9.89 -2.20 12.58
CA THR A 240 -9.97 -1.29 11.41
C THR A 240 -11.06 -1.68 10.41
N GLY A 241 -11.61 -2.90 10.49
CA GLY A 241 -12.61 -3.38 9.54
C GLY A 241 -12.02 -3.76 8.17
N VAL A 242 -10.74 -4.11 8.13
CA VAL A 242 -10.05 -4.62 6.93
C VAL A 242 -10.66 -5.95 6.45
N ASP A 243 -10.64 -6.20 5.13
CA ASP A 243 -11.22 -7.43 4.55
C ASP A 243 -10.23 -8.60 4.57
N ILE A 244 -8.92 -8.30 4.50
CA ILE A 244 -7.84 -9.30 4.44
C ILE A 244 -6.71 -8.94 5.40
N VAL A 245 -6.28 -9.90 6.22
CA VAL A 245 -5.04 -9.78 7.01
C VAL A 245 -3.96 -10.65 6.39
N ASN A 246 -2.81 -10.08 6.05
CA ASN A 246 -1.65 -10.81 5.56
C ASN A 246 -0.48 -10.70 6.55
N PHE A 247 -0.17 -11.82 7.18
CA PHE A 247 0.86 -11.96 8.19
C PHE A 247 1.85 -13.08 7.81
N ASP A 248 3.02 -13.08 8.44
CA ASP A 248 3.96 -14.18 8.31
C ASP A 248 3.53 -15.37 9.18
N ALA A 249 2.97 -16.38 8.55
CA ALA A 249 2.54 -17.62 9.20
C ALA A 249 3.69 -18.61 9.47
N VAL A 250 4.90 -18.38 8.95
CA VAL A 250 6.07 -19.22 9.25
C VAL A 250 6.65 -18.84 10.60
N GLU A 251 6.89 -17.55 10.83
CA GLU A 251 7.51 -17.07 12.06
C GLU A 251 6.49 -16.67 13.14
N PHE A 252 5.28 -16.21 12.77
CA PHE A 252 4.36 -15.56 13.71
C PHE A 252 2.95 -16.15 13.77
N MET A 253 2.69 -17.34 13.23
CA MET A 253 1.36 -17.97 13.28
C MET A 253 0.84 -18.17 14.71
N ASP A 254 1.68 -18.64 15.63
CA ASP A 254 1.27 -18.87 17.02
C ASP A 254 0.79 -17.58 17.71
N HIS A 255 1.39 -16.44 17.37
CA HIS A 255 0.98 -15.13 17.90
C HIS A 255 -0.36 -14.68 17.31
N PHE A 256 -0.57 -14.88 16.01
CA PHE A 256 -1.84 -14.55 15.37
C PHE A 256 -3.01 -15.38 15.93
N LEU A 257 -2.78 -16.68 16.18
CA LEU A 257 -3.81 -17.59 16.71
C LEU A 257 -4.28 -17.25 18.13
N LEU A 258 -3.58 -16.37 18.86
CA LEU A 258 -4.05 -15.83 20.15
C LEU A 258 -5.33 -15.01 20.01
N TYR A 259 -5.60 -14.46 18.82
CA TYR A 259 -6.74 -13.57 18.54
C TYR A 259 -7.96 -14.32 17.98
N LYS A 260 -8.11 -15.61 18.30
CA LYS A 260 -9.16 -16.49 17.75
C LYS A 260 -10.57 -15.90 17.79
N GLU A 261 -10.94 -15.17 18.84
CA GLU A 261 -12.29 -14.60 19.04
C GLU A 261 -12.57 -13.42 18.12
N SER A 262 -11.53 -12.75 17.64
CA SER A 262 -11.64 -11.62 16.71
C SER A 262 -11.56 -12.06 15.24
N VAL A 263 -11.14 -13.31 14.98
CA VAL A 263 -10.94 -13.86 13.62
C VAL A 263 -12.04 -14.83 13.21
N LEU A 264 -12.66 -15.55 14.16
CA LEU A 264 -13.76 -16.51 13.95
C LEU A 264 -15.13 -15.84 14.09
#